data_AF-A0A7Z2M497-F1
#
_entry.id   AF-A0A7Z2M497-F1
#
_cell.length_a   1.000
_cell.length_b   1.000
_cell.length_c   1.000
_cell.angle_alpha   90.00
_cell.angle_beta   90.00
_cell.angle_gamma   90.00
#
_symmetry.space_group_name_H-M   'P 1'
#
loop_
_entity.id
_entity.type
_entity.pdbx_description
1 polymer ?
#
loop_
_entity_poly.entity_id
_entity_poly.type
_entity_poly.pdbx_seq_one_letter_code
_entity_poly.pdbx_strand_id
1 'polypeptide(L)'
;MFGYHQIDKTMDEHIREIADLALSAQTLIILDTNILAYLYKLHEAARQEFFAWSDAAVLNERLAIPAWAASEYLSRVTGKNLESYTPKSKEPTQIKKALENLHQTAALFVDDNILHRTSFQGDRLAYINGFRAAIEELEKHLGVFKHQFDAGTIHQQIQDHLSTCILDSDLSSLCTRAAHEGAARFEHRMPPGFKDGNKDENPYGDLIIWYEILEKSNAASAQFPKVLFVTNDEKSDWVYAPKMRSQIVRDVRKSVGNSAPEIKIIDPRLVSEFKRKTGHPDITICTLATLIEGLSRSNGTEFSQLAAAIQVNTQELLVDTTVIAEVENDATAAPEEEVHIPEADAGNEIVAVEAPAMEEVELRLQYSQEALADALYQVDAPSTINEIIDELKSHNWYTQNPAMLKISSIRDEEFPPSSWFVLGRNIYQAACGNSQKAMEFMGNLESRLAHFPEETAKHMLAGMLFEIYFDAHGQFRETLKFGYAEKPLSLVTKQEYSDVVVFILSKLEPHVGRLKFLPGETARKHVVIISTPVERAEGEDVEEISELNSVTLDGIELMEDIPEPQGDGLWTHLLHTRTFYINRIRERISEELAIPKWALEIETAPPIASDRKLLIPGNRTFDPKHII
;
A
#
# COMPACT_ATOMS: atom_id res chain seq x y z
N MET A 1 16.61 -14.91 -25.81
CA MET A 1 15.55 -14.94 -26.84
C MET A 1 14.56 -16.09 -26.66
N PHE A 2 14.95 -17.32 -26.34
CA PHE A 2 14.00 -18.46 -26.15
C PHE A 2 12.94 -18.30 -25.04
N GLY A 3 12.96 -17.20 -24.28
CA GLY A 3 12.13 -17.02 -23.09
C GLY A 3 12.54 -17.93 -21.94
N TYR A 4 11.75 -17.89 -20.86
CA TYR A 4 11.85 -18.77 -19.71
C TYR A 4 10.60 -19.65 -19.65
N HIS A 5 10.80 -20.97 -19.54
CA HIS A 5 9.70 -21.86 -19.14
C HIS A 5 9.43 -21.75 -17.63
N GLN A 6 10.53 -21.70 -16.85
CA GLN A 6 10.54 -21.37 -15.44
C GLN A 6 11.41 -20.12 -15.23
N ILE A 7 10.91 -19.14 -14.50
CA ILE A 7 11.73 -18.06 -13.94
C ILE A 7 12.19 -18.48 -12.53
N ASP A 8 13.50 -18.41 -12.26
CA ASP A 8 14.05 -18.76 -10.94
C ASP A 8 14.01 -17.56 -9.98
N LYS A 9 12.79 -17.07 -9.74
CA LYS A 9 12.49 -15.88 -8.94
C LYS A 9 11.16 -16.07 -8.22
N THR A 10 11.10 -15.71 -6.94
CA THR A 10 9.83 -15.65 -6.19
C THR A 10 9.08 -14.35 -6.49
N MET A 11 7.79 -14.30 -6.18
CA MET A 11 7.03 -13.05 -6.34
C MET A 11 7.62 -11.95 -5.44
N ASP A 12 8.05 -12.28 -4.23
CA ASP A 12 8.69 -11.32 -3.32
C ASP A 12 10.05 -10.82 -3.78
N GLU A 13 10.84 -11.69 -4.41
CA GLU A 13 12.12 -11.30 -5.02
C GLU A 13 11.89 -10.39 -6.22
N HIS A 14 10.84 -10.63 -7.01
CA HIS A 14 10.47 -9.75 -8.12
C HIS A 14 10.01 -8.38 -7.61
N ILE A 15 9.12 -8.34 -6.63
CA ILE A 15 8.59 -7.08 -6.07
C ILE A 15 9.70 -6.28 -5.38
N ARG A 16 10.60 -6.94 -4.64
CA ARG A 16 11.80 -6.29 -4.07
C ARG A 16 12.73 -5.74 -5.15
N GLU A 17 12.99 -6.49 -6.21
CA GLU A 17 13.81 -6.02 -7.35
C GLU A 17 13.21 -4.77 -8.02
N ILE A 18 11.88 -4.69 -8.16
CA ILE A 18 11.22 -3.46 -8.66
C ILE A 18 11.41 -2.29 -7.69
N ALA A 19 11.28 -2.51 -6.38
CA ALA A 19 11.54 -1.48 -5.36
C ALA A 19 13.00 -0.99 -5.39
N ASP A 20 13.96 -1.91 -5.40
CA ASP A 20 15.39 -1.63 -5.47
C ASP A 20 15.75 -0.84 -6.74
N LEU A 21 15.14 -1.19 -7.89
CA LEU A 21 15.28 -0.42 -9.12
C LEU A 21 14.69 0.99 -8.98
N ALA A 22 13.48 1.12 -8.42
CA ALA A 22 12.79 2.40 -8.28
C ALA A 22 13.45 3.36 -7.26
N LEU A 23 14.13 2.83 -6.24
CA LEU A 23 14.85 3.61 -5.22
C LEU A 23 16.33 3.88 -5.60
N SER A 24 16.91 3.07 -6.49
CA SER A 24 18.30 3.23 -6.95
C SER A 24 18.53 4.52 -7.75
N ALA A 25 19.51 5.30 -7.32
CA ALA A 25 20.01 6.48 -8.04
C ALA A 25 20.70 6.15 -9.38
N GLN A 26 20.98 4.87 -9.66
CA GLN A 26 21.57 4.39 -10.92
C GLN A 26 20.51 3.86 -11.91
N THR A 27 19.22 4.08 -11.64
CA THR A 27 18.12 3.63 -12.48
C THR A 27 17.39 4.81 -13.11
N LEU A 28 17.29 4.81 -14.44
CA LEU A 28 16.39 5.68 -15.19
C LEU A 28 14.98 5.09 -15.15
N ILE A 29 14.01 5.86 -14.68
CA ILE A 29 12.59 5.51 -14.69
C ILE A 29 11.93 6.19 -15.88
N ILE A 30 11.12 5.44 -16.64
CA ILE A 30 10.36 5.96 -17.78
C ILE A 30 8.88 5.64 -17.54
N LEU A 31 8.01 6.65 -17.61
CA LEU A 31 6.56 6.49 -17.42
C LEU A 31 5.80 6.51 -18.74
N ASP A 32 4.78 5.65 -18.85
CA ASP A 32 3.88 5.56 -20.00
C ASP A 32 2.63 6.47 -19.88
N THR A 33 1.95 6.76 -21.00
CA THR A 33 0.70 7.56 -21.07
C THR A 33 -0.36 7.04 -20.09
N ASN A 34 -0.45 5.72 -19.94
CA ASN A 34 -1.47 5.09 -19.10
C ASN A 34 -1.23 5.29 -17.59
N ILE A 35 -0.03 5.70 -17.17
CA ILE A 35 0.27 6.09 -15.79
C ILE A 35 -0.33 7.46 -15.50
N LEU A 36 -0.12 8.43 -16.39
CA LEU A 36 -0.72 9.77 -16.31
C LEU A 36 -2.25 9.69 -16.28
N ALA A 37 -2.83 8.84 -17.14
CA ALA A 37 -4.26 8.55 -17.15
C ALA A 37 -4.75 7.89 -15.85
N TYR A 38 -3.92 7.10 -15.17
CA TYR A 38 -4.30 6.44 -13.91
C TYR A 38 -4.49 7.44 -12.77
N LEU A 39 -3.74 8.55 -12.75
CA LEU A 39 -3.83 9.57 -11.70
C LEU A 39 -5.24 10.18 -11.57
N TYR A 40 -6.02 10.22 -12.66
CA TYR A 40 -7.43 10.66 -12.66
C TYR A 40 -8.39 9.71 -11.91
N LYS A 41 -7.95 8.49 -11.60
CA LYS A 41 -8.71 7.51 -10.80
C LYS A 41 -8.38 7.57 -9.31
N LEU A 42 -7.30 8.28 -8.94
CA LEU A 42 -6.82 8.39 -7.57
C LEU A 42 -7.46 9.60 -6.87
N HIS A 43 -7.77 9.43 -5.58
CA HIS A 43 -8.08 10.55 -4.70
C HIS A 43 -6.82 11.38 -4.40
N GLU A 44 -7.01 12.60 -3.90
CA GLU A 44 -5.92 13.58 -3.79
C GLU A 44 -4.72 13.09 -2.97
N ALA A 45 -4.94 12.54 -1.77
CA ALA A 45 -3.84 12.06 -0.94
C ALA A 45 -2.99 10.97 -1.63
N ALA A 46 -3.62 10.04 -2.37
CA ALA A 46 -2.91 9.05 -3.17
C ALA A 46 -2.12 9.68 -4.34
N ARG A 47 -2.62 10.76 -4.96
CA ARG A 47 -1.83 11.52 -5.95
C ARG A 47 -0.64 12.23 -5.31
N GLN A 48 -0.80 12.81 -4.12
CA GLN A 48 0.28 13.48 -3.40
C GLN A 48 1.40 12.51 -2.99
N GLU A 49 1.07 11.28 -2.56
CA GLU A 49 2.08 10.22 -2.33
C GLU A 49 2.83 9.85 -3.63
N PHE A 50 2.12 9.76 -4.77
CA PHE A 50 2.76 9.55 -6.08
C PHE A 50 3.69 10.70 -6.46
N PHE A 51 3.23 11.95 -6.32
CA PHE A 51 4.01 13.14 -6.68
C PHE A 51 5.25 13.31 -5.80
N ALA A 52 5.16 13.09 -4.49
CA ALA A 52 6.31 13.13 -3.60
C ALA A 52 7.43 12.15 -4.02
N TRP A 53 7.06 10.95 -4.48
CA TRP A 53 8.01 9.98 -5.06
C TRP A 53 8.54 10.41 -6.43
N SER A 54 7.68 10.91 -7.33
CA SER A 54 8.11 11.32 -8.66
C SER A 54 9.02 12.55 -8.63
N ASP A 55 8.74 13.52 -7.76
CA ASP A 55 9.55 14.73 -7.59
C ASP A 55 10.97 14.40 -7.14
N ALA A 56 11.12 13.43 -6.22
CA ALA A 56 12.44 12.91 -5.84
C ALA A 56 13.17 12.23 -7.01
N ALA A 57 12.45 11.67 -7.99
CA ALA A 57 13.04 11.15 -9.23
C ALA A 57 13.34 12.25 -10.27
N VAL A 58 12.52 13.31 -10.36
CA VAL A 58 12.75 14.49 -11.21
C VAL A 58 13.97 15.27 -10.74
N LEU A 59 14.08 15.56 -9.45
CA LEU A 59 15.22 16.27 -8.84
C LEU A 59 16.57 15.58 -9.04
N ASN A 60 16.57 14.26 -9.25
CA ASN A 60 17.77 13.46 -9.53
C ASN A 60 17.94 13.16 -11.04
N GLU A 61 17.21 13.87 -11.92
CA GLU A 61 17.23 13.75 -13.40
C GLU A 61 16.98 12.32 -13.93
N ARG A 62 16.38 11.47 -13.10
CA ARG A 62 16.22 10.02 -13.32
C ARG A 62 14.79 9.61 -13.67
N LEU A 63 13.89 10.56 -13.88
CA LEU A 63 12.55 10.34 -14.43
C LEU A 63 12.46 10.87 -15.86
N ALA A 64 11.75 10.17 -16.73
CA ALA A 64 11.42 10.64 -18.08
C ALA A 64 10.01 10.23 -18.51
N ILE A 65 9.37 11.06 -19.32
CA ILE A 65 8.11 10.77 -20.02
C ILE A 65 8.37 10.88 -21.52
N PRO A 66 8.12 9.84 -22.33
CA PRO A 66 8.23 9.92 -23.78
C PRO A 66 7.39 11.07 -24.35
N ALA A 67 7.94 11.83 -25.28
CA ALA A 67 7.26 12.94 -25.93
C ALA A 67 5.97 12.47 -26.64
N TRP A 68 5.97 11.24 -27.17
CA TRP A 68 4.78 10.64 -27.75
C TRP A 68 3.71 10.36 -26.70
N ALA A 69 4.10 9.86 -25.53
CA ALA A 69 3.17 9.62 -24.43
C ALA A 69 2.54 10.93 -23.91
N ALA A 70 3.35 11.99 -23.78
CA ALA A 70 2.86 13.32 -23.47
C ALA A 70 1.92 13.87 -24.57
N SER A 71 2.19 13.60 -25.86
CA SER A 71 1.35 13.99 -26.99
C SER A 71 -0.01 13.25 -27.01
N GLU A 72 -0.02 11.95 -26.71
CA GLU A 72 -1.25 11.17 -26.56
C GLU A 72 -2.13 11.72 -25.43
N TYR A 73 -1.53 12.06 -24.29
CA TYR A 73 -2.22 12.73 -23.20
C TYR A 73 -2.74 14.13 -23.61
N LEU A 74 -1.91 14.94 -24.29
CA LEU A 74 -2.29 16.26 -24.81
C LEU A 74 -3.49 16.19 -25.78
N SER A 75 -3.63 15.13 -26.57
CA SER A 75 -4.79 14.93 -27.45
C SER A 75 -6.12 14.91 -26.67
N ARG A 76 -6.11 14.39 -25.43
CA ARG A 76 -7.28 14.36 -24.55
C ARG A 76 -7.55 15.69 -23.86
N VAL A 77 -6.49 16.43 -23.51
CA VAL A 77 -6.57 17.82 -23.02
C VAL A 77 -7.22 18.71 -24.09
N THR A 78 -6.66 18.72 -25.29
CA THR A 78 -7.13 19.55 -26.42
C THR A 78 -8.51 19.15 -26.92
N GLY A 79 -8.85 17.86 -26.88
CA GLY A 79 -10.21 17.36 -27.12
C GLY A 79 -11.24 17.68 -26.04
N LYS A 80 -10.86 18.34 -24.94
CA LYS A 80 -11.70 18.59 -23.74
C LYS A 80 -12.30 17.32 -23.13
N ASN A 81 -11.58 16.21 -23.24
CA ASN A 81 -12.04 14.87 -22.89
C ASN A 81 -11.30 14.29 -21.67
N LEU A 82 -10.70 15.13 -20.81
CA LEU A 82 -10.02 14.68 -19.58
C LEU A 82 -10.97 13.95 -18.62
N GLU A 83 -12.24 14.34 -18.58
CA GLU A 83 -13.31 13.62 -17.88
C GLU A 83 -13.44 12.14 -18.30
N SER A 84 -12.93 11.74 -19.47
CA SER A 84 -12.94 10.33 -19.88
C SER A 84 -11.96 9.45 -19.12
N TYR A 85 -10.99 10.05 -18.40
CA TYR A 85 -10.07 9.35 -17.51
C TYR A 85 -10.61 9.22 -16.06
N THR A 86 -11.57 10.05 -15.66
CA THR A 86 -12.16 9.96 -14.32
C THR A 86 -13.06 8.70 -14.22
N PRO A 87 -13.25 8.13 -13.02
CA PRO A 87 -14.18 7.02 -12.85
C PRO A 87 -15.59 7.43 -13.25
N LYS A 88 -16.09 6.89 -14.36
CA LYS A 88 -17.48 7.10 -14.79
C LYS A 88 -18.41 6.60 -13.70
N SER A 89 -19.09 7.50 -13.01
CA SER A 89 -20.16 7.12 -12.10
C SER A 89 -21.24 6.41 -12.92
N LYS A 90 -21.37 5.08 -12.72
CA LYS A 90 -22.59 4.37 -13.12
C LYS A 90 -23.71 5.08 -12.39
N GLU A 91 -24.59 5.76 -13.12
CA GLU A 91 -25.45 6.81 -12.56
C GLU A 91 -26.11 6.35 -11.26
N PRO A 92 -25.81 6.99 -10.10
CA PRO A 92 -26.41 6.62 -8.82
C PRO A 92 -27.94 6.62 -8.89
N THR A 93 -28.51 7.49 -9.74
CA THR A 93 -29.92 7.58 -10.12
C THR A 93 -30.48 6.27 -10.70
N GLN A 94 -29.72 5.55 -11.53
CA GLN A 94 -30.15 4.28 -12.11
C GLN A 94 -30.14 3.14 -11.08
N ILE A 95 -29.11 3.09 -10.23
CA ILE A 95 -29.01 2.12 -9.12
C ILE A 95 -30.16 2.37 -8.12
N LYS A 96 -30.38 3.62 -7.72
CA LYS A 96 -31.51 4.02 -6.87
C LYS A 96 -32.85 3.57 -7.48
N LYS A 97 -33.09 3.87 -8.76
CA LYS A 97 -34.33 3.47 -9.46
C LYS A 97 -34.50 1.94 -9.53
N ALA A 98 -33.41 1.17 -9.69
CA ALA A 98 -33.46 -0.28 -9.67
C ALA A 98 -33.84 -0.83 -8.27
N LEU A 99 -33.29 -0.26 -7.20
CA LEU A 99 -33.63 -0.61 -5.82
C LEU A 99 -35.05 -0.18 -5.43
N GLU A 100 -35.50 0.99 -5.87
CA GLU A 100 -36.89 1.45 -5.71
C GLU A 100 -37.88 0.51 -6.43
N ASN A 101 -37.54 0.04 -7.64
CA ASN A 101 -38.35 -0.95 -8.35
C ASN A 101 -38.36 -2.32 -7.63
N LEU A 102 -37.23 -2.75 -7.06
CA LEU A 102 -37.17 -3.97 -6.23
C LEU A 102 -38.01 -3.84 -4.96
N HIS A 103 -37.99 -2.67 -4.30
CA HIS A 103 -38.84 -2.36 -3.16
C HIS A 103 -40.33 -2.43 -3.51
N GLN A 104 -40.73 -1.80 -4.61
CA GLN A 104 -42.10 -1.88 -5.13
C GLN A 104 -42.50 -3.32 -5.46
N THR A 105 -41.60 -4.09 -6.08
CA THR A 105 -41.86 -5.50 -6.40
C THR A 105 -42.04 -6.31 -5.12
N ALA A 106 -41.16 -6.16 -4.13
CA ALA A 106 -41.27 -6.84 -2.84
C ALA A 106 -42.56 -6.46 -2.10
N ALA A 107 -42.99 -5.20 -2.17
CA ALA A 107 -44.27 -4.76 -1.59
C ALA A 107 -45.50 -5.47 -2.20
N LEU A 108 -45.41 -6.00 -3.42
CA LEU A 108 -46.51 -6.72 -4.10
C LEU A 108 -46.63 -8.19 -3.70
N PHE A 109 -45.51 -8.88 -3.42
CA PHE A 109 -45.52 -10.35 -3.21
C PHE A 109 -45.02 -10.84 -1.85
N VAL A 110 -44.30 -10.01 -1.06
CA VAL A 110 -43.82 -10.42 0.26
C VAL A 110 -44.95 -10.40 1.29
N ASP A 111 -45.16 -11.54 1.94
CA ASP A 111 -46.06 -11.75 3.08
C ASP A 111 -45.29 -12.37 4.27
N ASP A 112 -45.96 -12.48 5.42
CA ASP A 112 -45.33 -13.02 6.63
C ASP A 112 -44.93 -14.50 6.48
N ASN A 113 -45.64 -15.27 5.62
CA ASN A 113 -45.31 -16.68 5.35
C ASN A 113 -43.96 -16.81 4.61
N ILE A 114 -43.68 -15.93 3.66
CA ILE A 114 -42.39 -15.89 2.95
C ILE A 114 -41.28 -15.50 3.92
N LEU A 115 -41.49 -14.46 4.75
CA LEU A 115 -40.50 -14.01 5.74
C LEU A 115 -40.13 -15.08 6.76
N HIS A 116 -41.11 -15.83 7.25
CA HIS A 116 -40.85 -16.98 8.14
C HIS A 116 -40.06 -18.11 7.46
N ARG A 117 -40.26 -18.34 6.16
CA ARG A 117 -39.50 -19.35 5.40
C ARG A 117 -38.06 -18.93 5.10
N THR A 118 -37.78 -17.64 5.04
CA THR A 118 -36.43 -17.08 4.81
C THR A 118 -35.72 -16.68 6.09
N SER A 119 -36.25 -17.05 7.26
CA SER A 119 -35.69 -16.73 8.58
C SER A 119 -35.52 -15.23 8.87
N PHE A 120 -36.30 -14.37 8.22
CA PHE A 120 -36.28 -12.93 8.50
C PHE A 120 -36.94 -12.61 9.84
N GLN A 121 -36.30 -11.77 10.66
CA GLN A 121 -36.86 -11.34 11.95
C GLN A 121 -37.71 -10.08 11.79
N GLY A 122 -39.03 -10.24 11.84
CA GLY A 122 -40.00 -9.15 11.80
C GLY A 122 -41.24 -9.51 10.99
N ASP A 123 -42.25 -8.63 11.04
CA ASP A 123 -43.42 -8.73 10.17
C ASP A 123 -43.18 -8.04 8.82
N ARG A 124 -44.14 -8.19 7.90
CA ARG A 124 -44.13 -7.52 6.59
C ARG A 124 -43.95 -6.00 6.67
N LEU A 125 -44.48 -5.34 7.71
CA LEU A 125 -44.39 -3.88 7.85
C LEU A 125 -42.97 -3.46 8.26
N ALA A 126 -42.33 -4.20 9.18
CA ALA A 126 -40.94 -4.06 9.53
C ALA A 126 -40.02 -4.31 8.33
N TYR A 127 -40.26 -5.37 7.55
CA TYR A 127 -39.49 -5.66 6.33
C TYR A 127 -39.57 -4.52 5.30
N ILE A 128 -40.78 -4.08 4.93
CA ILE A 128 -40.97 -3.04 3.90
C ILE A 128 -40.43 -1.67 4.34
N ASN A 129 -40.53 -1.33 5.64
CA ASN A 129 -39.93 -0.10 6.16
C ASN A 129 -38.41 -0.20 6.28
N GLY A 130 -37.87 -1.35 6.72
CA GLY A 130 -36.42 -1.59 6.79
C GLY A 130 -35.75 -1.55 5.41
N PHE A 131 -36.38 -2.14 4.39
CA PHE A 131 -35.89 -2.06 3.01
C PHE A 131 -35.93 -0.61 2.48
N ARG A 132 -36.98 0.18 2.78
CA ARG A 132 -36.99 1.61 2.42
C ARG A 132 -35.88 2.38 3.15
N ALA A 133 -35.71 2.16 4.45
CA ALA A 133 -34.66 2.79 5.24
C ALA A 133 -33.25 2.45 4.73
N ALA A 134 -33.01 1.22 4.27
CA ALA A 134 -31.76 0.83 3.64
C ALA A 134 -31.48 1.57 2.31
N ILE A 135 -32.52 1.86 1.52
CA ILE A 135 -32.40 2.69 0.31
C ILE A 135 -32.09 4.16 0.68
N GLU A 136 -32.76 4.70 1.70
CA GLU A 136 -32.52 6.06 2.21
C GLU A 136 -31.12 6.21 2.83
N GLU A 137 -30.59 5.19 3.53
CA GLU A 137 -29.22 5.17 4.04
C GLU A 137 -28.19 5.09 2.91
N LEU A 138 -28.43 4.21 1.93
CA LEU A 138 -27.59 4.11 0.74
C LEU A 138 -27.54 5.44 -0.04
N GLU A 139 -28.63 6.19 -0.12
CA GLU A 139 -28.65 7.50 -0.79
C GLU A 139 -27.65 8.51 -0.18
N LYS A 140 -27.41 8.46 1.14
CA LYS A 140 -26.40 9.31 1.79
C LYS A 140 -25.00 8.99 1.26
N HIS A 141 -24.67 7.71 1.10
CA HIS A 141 -23.41 7.26 0.52
C HIS A 141 -23.34 7.53 -1.00
N LEU A 142 -24.45 7.40 -1.72
CA LEU A 142 -24.52 7.72 -3.16
C LEU A 142 -24.33 9.22 -3.46
N GLY A 143 -24.50 10.09 -2.46
CA GLY A 143 -24.26 11.53 -2.58
C GLY A 143 -22.84 11.89 -3.00
N VAL A 144 -21.83 11.11 -2.60
CA VAL A 144 -20.41 11.43 -2.89
C VAL A 144 -20.09 11.37 -4.39
N PHE A 145 -20.77 10.51 -5.15
CA PHE A 145 -20.59 10.38 -6.60
C PHE A 145 -21.16 11.57 -7.40
N LYS A 146 -21.82 12.53 -6.74
CA LYS A 146 -22.19 13.82 -7.34
C LYS A 146 -21.01 14.81 -7.36
N HIS A 147 -20.01 14.60 -6.50
CA HIS A 147 -18.76 15.34 -6.57
C HIS A 147 -17.91 14.75 -7.69
N GLN A 148 -17.77 15.50 -8.78
CA GLN A 148 -16.88 15.14 -9.87
C GLN A 148 -15.44 15.48 -9.49
N PHE A 149 -14.49 14.64 -9.88
CA PHE A 149 -13.08 14.99 -9.84
C PHE A 149 -12.85 16.22 -10.72
N ASP A 150 -12.23 17.27 -10.20
CA ASP A 150 -11.81 18.39 -11.04
C ASP A 150 -10.65 17.95 -11.93
N ALA A 151 -10.97 17.57 -13.17
CA ALA A 151 -10.00 17.14 -14.15
C ALA A 151 -9.00 18.25 -14.53
N GLY A 152 -9.36 19.52 -14.31
CA GLY A 152 -8.48 20.69 -14.46
C GLY A 152 -7.47 20.78 -13.32
N THR A 153 -7.89 20.66 -12.06
CA THR A 153 -6.96 20.58 -10.92
C THR A 153 -5.99 19.41 -11.05
N ILE A 154 -6.47 18.23 -11.46
CA ILE A 154 -5.59 17.06 -11.67
C ILE A 154 -4.62 17.31 -12.83
N HIS A 155 -5.06 17.98 -13.90
CA HIS A 155 -4.19 18.36 -15.01
C HIS A 155 -3.10 19.34 -14.56
N GLN A 156 -3.44 20.34 -13.75
CA GLN A 156 -2.49 21.30 -13.20
C GLN A 156 -1.43 20.59 -12.34
N GLN A 157 -1.86 19.71 -11.42
CA GLN A 157 -0.94 18.88 -10.63
C GLN A 157 0.01 18.07 -11.53
N ILE A 158 -0.48 17.44 -12.60
CA ILE A 158 0.39 16.72 -13.56
C ILE A 158 1.37 17.67 -14.27
N GLN A 159 0.96 18.88 -14.65
CA GLN A 159 1.84 19.86 -15.28
C GLN A 159 2.94 20.34 -14.31
N ASP A 160 2.56 20.72 -13.10
CA ASP A 160 3.47 21.31 -12.11
C ASP A 160 4.59 20.32 -11.71
N HIS A 161 4.24 19.05 -11.52
CA HIS A 161 5.16 18.01 -11.05
C HIS A 161 5.93 17.29 -12.18
N LEU A 162 5.34 17.12 -13.37
CA LEU A 162 5.89 16.22 -14.40
C LEU A 162 6.25 16.88 -15.75
N SER A 163 5.93 18.15 -15.98
CA SER A 163 6.23 18.79 -17.29
C SER A 163 7.72 18.84 -17.62
N THR A 164 8.59 18.96 -16.61
CA THR A 164 10.04 19.07 -16.75
C THR A 164 10.75 17.77 -17.15
N CYS A 165 10.08 16.61 -17.01
CA CYS A 165 10.65 15.31 -17.37
C CYS A 165 10.16 14.76 -18.73
N ILE A 166 9.37 15.53 -19.47
CA ILE A 166 8.99 15.19 -20.85
C ILE A 166 10.23 15.28 -21.76
N LEU A 167 10.45 14.28 -22.61
CA LEU A 167 11.56 14.27 -23.55
C LEU A 167 11.40 15.32 -24.66
N ASP A 168 12.49 15.99 -25.04
CA ASP A 168 12.56 16.86 -26.21
C ASP A 168 12.94 16.05 -27.48
N SER A 169 12.05 15.13 -27.86
CA SER A 169 12.26 14.21 -28.98
C SER A 169 11.73 14.78 -30.31
N ASP A 170 12.47 14.59 -31.41
CA ASP A 170 11.96 14.88 -32.75
C ASP A 170 10.93 13.82 -33.17
N LEU A 171 9.68 14.04 -32.74
CA LEU A 171 8.54 13.20 -33.07
C LEU A 171 8.29 13.09 -34.58
N SER A 172 8.69 14.07 -35.40
CA SER A 172 8.54 13.98 -36.86
C SER A 172 9.49 12.91 -37.43
N SER A 173 10.74 12.90 -36.97
CA SER A 173 11.72 11.87 -37.34
C SER A 173 11.30 10.47 -36.86
N LEU A 174 10.79 10.37 -35.62
CA LEU A 174 10.35 9.11 -35.03
C LEU A 174 9.10 8.55 -35.73
N CYS A 175 8.11 9.40 -36.03
CA CYS A 175 6.96 9.04 -36.86
C CYS A 175 7.38 8.55 -38.25
N THR A 176 8.33 9.24 -38.90
CA THR A 176 8.85 8.86 -40.22
C THR A 176 9.52 7.47 -40.17
N ARG A 177 10.32 7.23 -39.13
CA ARG A 177 10.98 5.94 -38.88
C ARG A 177 9.98 4.83 -38.57
N ALA A 178 8.99 5.11 -37.71
CA ALA A 178 7.94 4.17 -37.34
C ALA A 178 7.03 3.82 -38.52
N ALA A 179 6.71 4.77 -39.41
CA ALA A 179 5.98 4.50 -40.65
C ALA A 179 6.77 3.61 -41.63
N HIS A 180 8.11 3.75 -41.67
CA HIS A 180 8.99 2.96 -42.53
C HIS A 180 9.23 1.53 -41.99
N GLU A 181 9.51 1.38 -40.68
CA GLU A 181 9.78 0.07 -40.06
C GLU A 181 8.52 -0.67 -39.61
N GLY A 182 7.47 0.05 -39.19
CA GLY A 182 6.34 -0.47 -38.43
C GLY A 182 5.47 -1.48 -39.18
N ALA A 183 5.17 -1.24 -40.46
CA ALA A 183 4.38 -2.17 -41.27
C ALA A 183 5.03 -3.57 -41.34
N ALA A 184 6.34 -3.62 -41.61
CA ALA A 184 7.10 -4.86 -41.64
C ALA A 184 7.22 -5.50 -40.26
N ARG A 185 7.40 -4.70 -39.19
CA ARG A 185 7.40 -5.21 -37.81
C ARG A 185 6.06 -5.86 -37.45
N PHE A 186 4.94 -5.24 -37.80
CA PHE A 186 3.60 -5.74 -37.47
C PHE A 186 3.23 -7.00 -38.24
N GLU A 187 3.53 -7.05 -39.55
CA GLU A 187 3.38 -8.26 -40.37
C GLU A 187 4.10 -9.47 -39.74
N HIS A 188 5.31 -9.26 -39.24
CA HIS A 188 6.15 -10.29 -38.62
C HIS A 188 5.91 -10.47 -37.10
N ARG A 189 4.90 -9.78 -36.52
CA ARG A 189 4.59 -9.77 -35.08
C ARG A 189 5.81 -9.45 -34.20
N MET A 190 6.63 -8.51 -34.65
CA MET A 190 7.79 -7.99 -33.94
C MET A 190 7.36 -6.89 -32.96
N PRO A 191 7.69 -7.01 -31.66
CA PRO A 191 7.23 -6.08 -30.63
C PRO A 191 7.94 -4.72 -30.69
N PRO A 192 7.38 -3.68 -30.05
CA PRO A 192 6.05 -3.61 -29.46
C PRO A 192 5.01 -3.09 -30.48
N GLY A 193 3.74 -2.99 -30.07
CA GLY A 193 2.65 -2.33 -30.81
C GLY A 193 1.92 -3.16 -31.87
N PHE A 194 2.38 -4.38 -32.21
CA PHE A 194 1.70 -5.18 -33.25
C PHE A 194 0.29 -5.64 -32.87
N LYS A 195 -0.10 -5.53 -31.58
CA LYS A 195 -1.50 -5.71 -31.14
C LYS A 195 -2.41 -4.54 -31.54
N ASP A 196 -1.83 -3.36 -31.76
CA ASP A 196 -2.54 -2.11 -32.03
C ASP A 196 -2.62 -1.77 -33.52
N GLY A 197 -1.99 -2.57 -34.40
CA GLY A 197 -1.97 -2.36 -35.86
C GLY A 197 -3.32 -2.40 -36.60
N ASN A 198 -4.42 -2.69 -35.90
CA ASN A 198 -5.79 -2.60 -36.42
C ASN A 198 -6.53 -1.31 -35.98
N LYS A 199 -5.87 -0.38 -35.28
CA LYS A 199 -6.45 0.93 -34.91
C LYS A 199 -6.38 1.90 -36.09
N ASP A 200 -7.47 2.66 -36.30
CA ASP A 200 -7.55 3.68 -37.35
C ASP A 200 -6.64 4.90 -37.09
N GLU A 201 -6.33 5.17 -35.81
CA GLU A 201 -5.45 6.25 -35.35
C GLU A 201 -4.26 5.71 -34.54
N ASN A 202 -3.10 6.35 -34.70
CA ASN A 202 -1.85 6.07 -33.98
C ASN A 202 -1.44 4.57 -33.90
N PRO A 203 -1.49 3.78 -35.00
CA PRO A 203 -1.17 2.35 -34.94
C PRO A 203 0.27 2.06 -34.50
N TYR A 204 1.20 3.02 -34.62
CA TYR A 204 2.62 2.85 -34.27
C TYR A 204 3.03 3.55 -32.95
N GLY A 205 2.09 3.98 -32.10
CA GLY A 205 2.41 4.74 -30.88
C GLY A 205 3.39 4.03 -29.94
N ASP A 206 3.09 2.79 -29.57
CA ASP A 206 3.97 1.90 -28.77
C ASP A 206 5.40 1.79 -29.36
N LEU A 207 5.52 1.76 -30.69
CA LEU A 207 6.81 1.66 -31.39
C LEU A 207 7.60 2.97 -31.34
N ILE A 208 6.92 4.13 -31.37
CA ILE A 208 7.53 5.45 -31.19
C ILE A 208 8.04 5.58 -29.74
N ILE A 209 7.20 5.26 -28.75
CA ILE A 209 7.59 5.20 -27.33
C ILE A 209 8.83 4.31 -27.13
N TRP A 210 8.87 3.15 -27.78
CA TRP A 210 10.02 2.25 -27.72
C TRP A 210 11.30 2.86 -28.31
N TYR A 211 11.22 3.63 -29.40
CA TYR A 211 12.38 4.34 -29.94
C TYR A 211 12.89 5.42 -28.98
N GLU A 212 11.99 6.18 -28.33
CA GLU A 212 12.36 7.16 -27.31
C GLU A 212 13.05 6.51 -26.10
N ILE A 213 12.52 5.37 -25.61
CA ILE A 213 13.14 4.56 -24.56
C ILE A 213 14.58 4.19 -24.96
N LEU A 214 14.78 3.66 -26.17
CA LEU A 214 16.11 3.25 -26.66
C LEU A 214 17.08 4.44 -26.75
N GLU A 215 16.62 5.58 -27.26
CA GLU A 215 17.46 6.76 -27.51
C GLU A 215 17.85 7.47 -26.20
N LYS A 216 16.89 7.71 -25.28
CA LYS A 216 17.17 8.27 -23.95
C LYS A 216 18.04 7.33 -23.11
N SER A 217 17.78 6.03 -23.13
CA SER A 217 18.58 5.04 -22.36
C SER A 217 20.00 4.93 -22.88
N ASN A 218 20.21 4.95 -24.20
CA ASN A 218 21.56 4.98 -24.77
C ASN A 218 22.31 6.25 -24.39
N ALA A 219 21.66 7.42 -24.51
CA ALA A 219 22.26 8.71 -24.17
C ALA A 219 22.63 8.83 -22.68
N ALA A 220 21.81 8.27 -21.78
CA ALA A 220 22.03 8.34 -20.33
C ALA A 220 22.78 7.13 -19.75
N SER A 221 23.17 6.14 -20.56
CA SER A 221 23.76 4.85 -20.13
C SER A 221 25.00 4.97 -19.22
N ALA A 222 25.77 6.06 -19.33
CA ALA A 222 26.92 6.33 -18.47
C ALA A 222 26.55 6.75 -17.03
N GLN A 223 25.36 7.30 -16.84
CA GLN A 223 24.82 7.76 -15.55
C GLN A 223 23.84 6.74 -14.97
N PHE A 224 23.00 6.15 -15.83
CA PHE A 224 21.95 5.20 -15.47
C PHE A 224 22.16 3.87 -16.23
N PRO A 225 22.95 2.93 -15.69
CA PRO A 225 23.17 1.60 -16.29
C PRO A 225 21.94 0.68 -16.21
N LYS A 226 20.84 1.10 -15.60
CA LYS A 226 19.59 0.34 -15.48
C LYS A 226 18.38 1.19 -15.88
N VAL A 227 17.36 0.55 -16.44
CA VAL A 227 16.12 1.22 -16.87
C VAL A 227 14.90 0.49 -16.30
N LEU A 228 13.96 1.24 -15.74
CA LEU A 228 12.66 0.77 -15.28
C LEU A 228 11.56 1.47 -16.07
N PHE A 229 10.88 0.72 -16.96
CA PHE A 229 9.72 1.20 -17.69
C PHE A 229 8.44 0.86 -16.93
N VAL A 230 7.69 1.90 -16.55
CA VAL A 230 6.46 1.77 -15.74
C VAL A 230 5.25 1.95 -16.67
N THR A 231 4.51 0.88 -16.89
CA THR A 231 3.31 0.86 -17.72
C THR A 231 2.31 -0.17 -17.18
N ASN A 232 1.02 0.18 -17.21
CA ASN A 232 -0.07 -0.77 -16.97
C ASN A 232 -0.49 -1.52 -18.25
N ASP A 233 0.25 -1.39 -19.36
CA ASP A 233 0.04 -2.17 -20.57
C ASP A 233 0.74 -3.53 -20.45
N GLU A 234 -0.07 -4.57 -20.23
CA GLU A 234 0.38 -5.95 -20.09
C GLU A 234 0.11 -6.78 -21.36
N LYS A 235 -0.04 -6.15 -22.54
CA LYS A 235 -0.23 -6.89 -23.79
C LYS A 235 0.99 -7.79 -24.07
N SER A 236 0.74 -8.89 -24.80
CA SER A 236 1.75 -9.90 -25.15
C SER A 236 2.83 -9.44 -26.15
N ASP A 237 2.85 -8.18 -26.53
CA ASP A 237 3.87 -7.52 -27.34
C ASP A 237 4.75 -6.54 -26.53
N TRP A 238 4.43 -6.30 -25.26
CA TRP A 238 5.33 -5.69 -24.28
C TRP A 238 5.92 -6.73 -23.33
N VAL A 239 5.08 -7.63 -22.81
CA VAL A 239 5.43 -8.59 -21.75
C VAL A 239 5.12 -10.04 -22.12
N TYR A 240 5.70 -10.97 -21.37
CA TYR A 240 5.23 -12.35 -21.30
C TYR A 240 5.34 -12.91 -19.87
N ALA A 241 4.46 -13.87 -19.55
CA ALA A 241 4.54 -14.66 -18.33
C ALA A 241 5.26 -16.00 -18.60
N PRO A 242 6.36 -16.32 -17.88
CA PRO A 242 6.88 -17.68 -17.78
C PRO A 242 5.81 -18.62 -17.21
N LYS A 243 5.80 -19.91 -17.59
CA LYS A 243 4.78 -20.86 -17.09
C LYS A 243 4.94 -21.19 -15.61
N MET A 244 6.19 -21.29 -15.16
CA MET A 244 6.57 -21.64 -13.79
C MET A 244 7.37 -20.52 -13.14
N ARG A 245 7.26 -20.39 -11.82
CA ARG A 245 8.08 -19.49 -10.99
C ARG A 245 8.65 -20.25 -9.80
N SER A 246 9.60 -19.64 -9.10
CA SER A 246 10.07 -20.17 -7.81
C SER A 246 9.14 -19.70 -6.67
N GLN A 247 8.99 -20.51 -5.63
CA GLN A 247 8.31 -20.13 -4.37
C GLN A 247 9.07 -20.78 -3.20
N ILE A 248 9.23 -20.06 -2.10
CA ILE A 248 9.78 -20.63 -0.86
C ILE A 248 8.62 -21.27 -0.10
N VAL A 249 8.76 -22.56 0.23
CA VAL A 249 7.78 -23.32 1.03
C VAL A 249 8.54 -24.10 2.08
N ARG A 250 8.43 -23.68 3.35
CA ARG A 250 9.21 -24.21 4.49
C ARG A 250 10.71 -24.19 4.20
N ASP A 251 11.23 -22.98 3.91
CA ASP A 251 12.63 -22.69 3.54
C ASP A 251 13.19 -23.38 2.29
N VAL A 252 12.41 -24.24 1.62
CA VAL A 252 12.79 -24.90 0.36
C VAL A 252 12.24 -24.12 -0.83
N ARG A 253 13.13 -23.68 -1.73
CA ARG A 253 12.77 -23.12 -3.03
C ARG A 253 12.22 -24.21 -3.95
N LYS A 254 10.94 -24.12 -4.32
CA LYS A 254 10.22 -25.05 -5.20
C LYS A 254 9.78 -24.36 -6.49
N SER A 255 9.62 -25.14 -7.57
CA SER A 255 9.00 -24.68 -8.81
C SER A 255 7.48 -24.85 -8.72
N VAL A 256 6.73 -23.78 -8.95
CA VAL A 256 5.26 -23.74 -8.88
C VAL A 256 4.68 -23.04 -10.11
N GLY A 257 3.38 -23.21 -10.34
CA GLY A 257 2.67 -22.48 -11.40
C GLY A 257 2.80 -20.97 -11.21
N ASN A 258 3.07 -20.25 -12.30
CA ASN A 258 3.07 -18.80 -12.31
C ASN A 258 1.64 -18.29 -12.55
N SER A 259 0.80 -18.37 -11.52
CA SER A 259 -0.62 -17.99 -11.56
C SER A 259 -1.00 -17.19 -10.33
N ALA A 260 -1.82 -16.15 -10.51
CA ALA A 260 -2.51 -15.37 -9.46
C ALA A 260 -1.65 -15.01 -8.22
N PRO A 261 -0.87 -13.92 -8.24
CA PRO A 261 -0.58 -13.02 -9.37
C PRO A 261 0.51 -13.63 -10.27
N GLU A 262 0.54 -13.28 -11.56
CA GLU A 262 1.61 -13.72 -12.46
C GLU A 262 2.83 -12.80 -12.37
N ILE A 263 4.04 -13.37 -12.37
CA ILE A 263 5.26 -12.62 -12.71
C ILE A 263 5.28 -12.46 -14.23
N LYS A 264 5.14 -11.22 -14.71
CA LYS A 264 5.31 -10.86 -16.12
C LYS A 264 6.62 -10.09 -16.28
N ILE A 265 7.35 -10.37 -17.36
CA ILE A 265 8.61 -9.68 -17.67
C ILE A 265 8.62 -9.23 -19.12
N ILE A 266 9.47 -8.25 -19.43
CA ILE A 266 9.63 -7.69 -20.78
C ILE A 266 9.97 -8.77 -21.83
N ASP A 267 9.40 -8.64 -23.03
CA ASP A 267 9.60 -9.59 -24.13
C ASP A 267 11.11 -9.75 -24.45
N PRO A 268 11.66 -10.99 -24.55
CA PRO A 268 13.09 -11.22 -24.76
C PRO A 268 13.63 -10.66 -26.08
N ARG A 269 12.75 -10.33 -27.05
CA ARG A 269 13.09 -9.67 -28.32
C ARG A 269 13.34 -8.18 -28.09
N LEU A 270 12.56 -7.53 -27.23
CA LEU A 270 12.77 -6.15 -26.80
C LEU A 270 14.10 -6.02 -26.03
N VAL A 271 14.34 -6.89 -25.04
CA VAL A 271 15.64 -6.94 -24.31
C VAL A 271 16.82 -7.15 -25.28
N SER A 272 16.65 -7.99 -26.30
CA SER A 272 17.68 -8.21 -27.31
C SER A 272 17.87 -7.03 -28.26
N GLU A 273 16.85 -6.21 -28.51
CA GLU A 273 16.98 -4.96 -29.28
C GLU A 273 17.63 -3.88 -28.44
N PHE A 274 17.17 -3.69 -27.20
CA PHE A 274 17.73 -2.79 -26.20
C PHE A 274 19.23 -2.99 -26.04
N LYS A 275 19.68 -4.22 -25.73
CA LYS A 275 21.11 -4.55 -25.59
C LYS A 275 21.94 -4.19 -26.83
N ARG A 276 21.38 -4.33 -28.05
CA ARG A 276 22.09 -3.97 -29.29
C ARG A 276 22.19 -2.47 -29.52
N LYS A 277 21.34 -1.66 -28.89
CA LYS A 277 21.27 -0.21 -29.06
C LYS A 277 21.98 0.55 -27.94
N THR A 278 21.86 0.10 -26.69
CA THR A 278 22.44 0.75 -25.50
C THR A 278 23.74 0.10 -25.01
N GLY A 279 24.04 -1.13 -25.45
CA GLY A 279 25.20 -1.91 -25.00
C GLY A 279 24.98 -2.76 -23.73
N HIS A 280 23.91 -2.53 -22.97
CA HIS A 280 23.57 -3.27 -21.75
C HIS A 280 22.14 -3.86 -21.83
N PRO A 281 21.84 -5.01 -21.20
CA PRO A 281 20.51 -5.64 -21.26
C PRO A 281 19.54 -5.16 -20.17
N ASP A 282 19.97 -4.29 -19.26
CA ASP A 282 19.32 -4.06 -17.97
C ASP A 282 18.13 -3.10 -18.08
N ILE A 283 17.09 -3.55 -18.78
CA ILE A 283 15.76 -2.95 -18.82
C ILE A 283 14.74 -3.89 -18.17
N THR A 284 13.98 -3.35 -17.23
CA THR A 284 12.87 -4.02 -16.55
C THR A 284 11.59 -3.26 -16.82
N ILE A 285 10.46 -3.98 -16.85
CA ILE A 285 9.12 -3.43 -17.00
C ILE A 285 8.28 -3.81 -15.78
N CYS A 286 7.43 -2.91 -15.30
CA CYS A 286 6.48 -3.21 -14.23
C CYS A 286 5.18 -2.40 -14.36
N THR A 287 4.11 -2.91 -13.77
CA THR A 287 2.88 -2.14 -13.56
C THR A 287 3.06 -1.13 -12.43
N LEU A 288 2.18 -0.12 -12.38
CA LEU A 288 2.11 0.78 -11.22
C LEU A 288 1.79 0.00 -9.94
N ALA A 289 0.99 -1.07 -10.02
CA ALA A 289 0.64 -1.88 -8.86
C ALA A 289 1.85 -2.61 -8.27
N THR A 290 2.65 -3.29 -9.11
CA THR A 290 3.88 -3.97 -8.68
C THR A 290 4.91 -2.97 -8.12
N LEU A 291 5.00 -1.78 -8.70
CA LEU A 291 5.86 -0.70 -8.21
C LEU A 291 5.46 -0.24 -6.81
N ILE A 292 4.18 0.09 -6.60
CA ILE A 292 3.70 0.59 -5.30
C ILE A 292 3.67 -0.52 -4.24
N GLU A 293 3.43 -1.79 -4.60
CA GLU A 293 3.61 -2.91 -3.67
C GLU A 293 5.08 -3.03 -3.21
N GLY A 294 6.03 -2.87 -4.13
CA GLY A 294 7.46 -2.83 -3.82
C GLY A 294 7.84 -1.70 -2.88
N LEU A 295 7.44 -0.47 -3.21
CA LEU A 295 7.73 0.72 -2.40
C LEU A 295 7.05 0.66 -1.02
N SER A 296 5.83 0.13 -0.93
CA SER A 296 5.10 -0.08 0.33
C SER A 296 5.81 -1.05 1.28
N ARG A 297 6.56 -2.03 0.76
CA ARG A 297 7.35 -2.96 1.60
C ARG A 297 8.59 -2.29 2.20
N SER A 298 9.08 -1.20 1.59
CA SER A 298 10.21 -0.41 2.09
C SER A 298 9.75 0.69 3.06
N ASN A 299 8.83 1.57 2.63
CA ASN A 299 8.31 2.70 3.40
C ASN A 299 6.77 2.71 3.40
N GLY A 300 6.14 1.75 4.10
CA GLY A 300 4.68 1.55 4.06
C GLY A 300 3.83 2.78 4.40
N THR A 301 4.29 3.64 5.32
CA THR A 301 3.56 4.88 5.70
C THR A 301 3.51 5.93 4.59
N GLU A 302 4.52 5.99 3.72
CA GLU A 302 4.61 6.99 2.64
C GLU A 302 3.76 6.66 1.42
N PHE A 303 3.28 5.41 1.30
CA PHE A 303 2.51 4.90 0.16
C PHE A 303 1.14 4.33 0.57
N SER A 304 0.68 4.64 1.78
CA SER A 304 -0.52 4.03 2.38
C SER A 304 -1.80 4.29 1.58
N GLN A 305 -1.99 5.53 1.11
CA GLN A 305 -3.18 5.96 0.38
C GLN A 305 -3.17 5.43 -1.06
N LEU A 306 -2.01 5.50 -1.71
CA LEU A 306 -1.80 5.05 -3.07
C LEU A 306 -1.90 3.52 -3.18
N ALA A 307 -1.31 2.78 -2.24
CA ALA A 307 -1.44 1.33 -2.15
C ALA A 307 -2.89 0.88 -1.91
N ALA A 308 -3.63 1.59 -1.04
CA ALA A 308 -5.05 1.33 -0.82
C ALA A 308 -5.88 1.56 -2.10
N ALA A 309 -5.69 2.71 -2.76
CA ALA A 309 -6.43 3.07 -3.97
C ALA A 309 -6.16 2.12 -5.15
N ILE A 310 -4.92 1.66 -5.31
CA ILE A 310 -4.55 0.71 -6.36
C ILE A 310 -5.20 -0.66 -6.13
N GLN A 311 -5.16 -1.19 -4.90
CA GLN A 311 -5.71 -2.52 -4.58
C GLN A 311 -7.20 -2.67 -4.86
N VAL A 312 -7.99 -1.60 -4.73
CA VAL A 312 -9.42 -1.60 -5.10
C VAL A 312 -9.60 -1.97 -6.58
N ASN A 313 -8.86 -1.30 -7.47
CA ASN A 313 -8.91 -1.54 -8.92
C ASN A 313 -8.32 -2.91 -9.29
N THR A 314 -7.29 -3.37 -8.58
CA THR A 314 -6.73 -4.72 -8.74
C THR A 314 -7.71 -5.83 -8.32
N GLN A 315 -8.49 -5.62 -7.26
CA GLN A 315 -9.50 -6.59 -6.81
C GLN A 315 -10.67 -6.72 -7.79
N GLU A 316 -11.14 -5.63 -8.41
CA GLU A 316 -12.18 -5.70 -9.46
C GLU A 316 -11.73 -6.59 -10.65
N LEU A 317 -10.49 -6.43 -11.12
CA LEU A 317 -9.92 -7.23 -12.22
C LEU A 317 -9.75 -8.72 -11.87
N LEU A 318 -9.52 -9.05 -10.60
CA LEU A 318 -9.45 -10.43 -10.12
C LEU A 318 -10.82 -11.10 -10.10
N VAL A 319 -11.87 -10.39 -9.66
CA VAL A 319 -13.23 -10.93 -9.61
C VAL A 319 -13.73 -11.30 -11.01
N ASP A 320 -13.52 -10.41 -11.99
CA ASP A 320 -13.88 -10.68 -13.39
C ASP A 320 -13.13 -11.90 -13.97
N THR A 321 -11.88 -12.16 -13.56
CA THR A 321 -11.13 -13.34 -14.02
C THR A 321 -11.49 -14.62 -13.27
N THR A 322 -11.85 -14.57 -11.98
CA THR A 322 -12.34 -15.75 -11.24
C THR A 322 -13.69 -16.22 -11.76
N VAL A 323 -14.62 -15.31 -12.11
CA VAL A 323 -15.93 -15.67 -12.68
C VAL A 323 -15.79 -16.41 -14.03
N ILE A 324 -14.74 -16.12 -14.81
CA ILE A 324 -14.45 -16.86 -16.05
C ILE A 324 -13.89 -18.26 -15.74
N ALA A 325 -13.02 -18.39 -14.74
CA ALA A 325 -12.41 -19.66 -14.35
C ALA A 325 -13.38 -20.62 -13.65
N GLU A 326 -14.35 -20.12 -12.87
CA GLU A 326 -15.38 -20.94 -12.21
C GLU A 326 -16.29 -21.65 -13.21
N VAL A 327 -16.52 -21.07 -14.39
CA VAL A 327 -17.32 -21.69 -15.47
C VAL A 327 -16.61 -22.89 -16.12
N GLU A 328 -15.27 -22.99 -16.03
CA GLU A 328 -14.50 -24.10 -16.59
C GLU A 328 -14.24 -25.25 -15.61
N ASN A 329 -14.42 -25.03 -14.29
CA ASN A 329 -13.99 -25.98 -13.25
C ASN A 329 -15.12 -26.80 -12.59
N ASP A 330 -16.40 -26.60 -12.95
CA ASP A 330 -17.54 -27.38 -12.41
C ASP A 330 -17.65 -28.79 -13.03
N ALA A 331 -16.51 -29.48 -13.13
CA ALA A 331 -16.39 -30.84 -13.63
C ALA A 331 -15.48 -31.70 -12.72
N THR A 332 -16.13 -32.57 -11.95
CA THR A 332 -15.59 -33.75 -11.24
C THR A 332 -14.98 -33.58 -9.83
N ALA A 333 -15.84 -33.90 -8.85
CA ALA A 333 -15.69 -35.03 -7.90
C ALA A 333 -14.76 -34.91 -6.66
N ALA A 334 -15.43 -35.10 -5.51
CA ALA A 334 -14.94 -35.72 -4.27
C ALA A 334 -15.78 -37.01 -4.04
N PRO A 335 -15.69 -37.76 -2.92
CA PRO A 335 -14.73 -37.75 -1.81
C PRO A 335 -14.18 -39.18 -1.51
N GLU A 336 -13.45 -39.37 -0.40
CA GLU A 336 -13.62 -40.55 0.49
C GLU A 336 -12.97 -40.31 1.88
N GLU A 337 -13.61 -40.82 2.94
CA GLU A 337 -13.17 -40.76 4.35
C GLU A 337 -12.58 -42.12 4.77
N GLU A 338 -11.76 -42.18 5.83
CA GLU A 338 -11.89 -43.27 6.82
C GLU A 338 -11.24 -42.93 8.18
N VAL A 339 -11.68 -43.64 9.24
CA VAL A 339 -11.50 -43.30 10.67
C VAL A 339 -10.80 -44.44 11.43
N HIS A 340 -9.91 -44.13 12.38
CA HIS A 340 -9.61 -45.06 13.49
C HIS A 340 -9.07 -44.36 14.76
N ILE A 341 -9.61 -44.73 15.92
CA ILE A 341 -9.17 -44.35 17.29
C ILE A 341 -8.63 -45.62 18.00
N PRO A 342 -7.72 -45.56 18.99
CA PRO A 342 -8.20 -45.93 20.32
C PRO A 342 -7.59 -45.17 21.52
N GLU A 343 -8.42 -45.08 22.57
CA GLU A 343 -8.14 -44.86 24.00
C GLU A 343 -7.12 -45.87 24.59
N ALA A 344 -6.55 -45.77 25.80
CA ALA A 344 -6.34 -44.74 26.84
C ALA A 344 -5.39 -45.33 27.91
N ASP A 345 -4.86 -44.55 28.87
CA ASP A 345 -5.01 -44.80 30.33
C ASP A 345 -4.42 -43.64 31.17
N ALA A 346 -4.81 -43.53 32.45
CA ALA A 346 -4.51 -42.42 33.36
C ALA A 346 -3.45 -42.75 34.44
N GLY A 347 -2.97 -41.73 35.19
CA GLY A 347 -2.15 -42.01 36.39
C GLY A 347 -1.51 -40.85 37.17
N ASN A 348 -2.31 -40.19 38.01
CA ASN A 348 -1.97 -39.52 39.29
C ASN A 348 -1.14 -38.21 39.40
N GLU A 349 -1.70 -37.31 40.21
CA GLU A 349 -1.12 -36.12 40.85
C GLU A 349 -0.27 -36.45 42.10
N ILE A 350 0.62 -35.53 42.51
CA ILE A 350 1.03 -35.32 43.92
C ILE A 350 1.17 -33.81 44.19
N VAL A 351 0.77 -33.35 45.38
CA VAL A 351 0.55 -31.94 45.76
C VAL A 351 1.73 -31.29 46.50
N ALA A 352 1.82 -29.96 46.37
CA ALA A 352 2.76 -28.95 46.89
C ALA A 352 3.09 -28.93 48.40
N VAL A 353 4.15 -28.16 48.77
CA VAL A 353 4.18 -27.17 49.89
C VAL A 353 5.16 -26.00 49.56
N GLU A 354 4.79 -24.77 49.97
CA GLU A 354 5.50 -23.46 49.84
C GLU A 354 6.71 -23.32 50.83
N ALA A 355 7.46 -22.21 51.07
CA ALA A 355 7.50 -20.77 50.69
C ALA A 355 8.95 -20.21 51.02
N PRO A 356 9.30 -18.89 51.06
CA PRO A 356 8.57 -17.68 50.65
C PRO A 356 9.36 -16.60 49.82
N ALA A 357 8.59 -15.83 49.03
CA ALA A 357 8.64 -14.38 48.80
C ALA A 357 9.93 -13.66 48.31
N MET A 358 9.90 -13.33 47.02
CA MET A 358 10.01 -11.94 46.54
C MET A 358 8.79 -11.69 45.62
N GLU A 359 8.21 -10.48 45.58
CA GLU A 359 6.97 -10.23 44.82
C GLU A 359 7.21 -10.28 43.29
N GLU A 360 7.03 -11.45 42.70
CA GLU A 360 6.92 -11.63 41.25
C GLU A 360 5.51 -11.27 40.78
N VAL A 361 5.41 -10.32 39.84
CA VAL A 361 4.18 -10.12 39.07
C VAL A 361 4.07 -11.29 38.09
N GLU A 362 3.14 -12.20 38.35
CA GLU A 362 2.94 -13.39 37.53
C GLU A 362 2.54 -13.00 36.09
N LEU A 363 3.48 -13.20 35.15
CA LEU A 363 3.29 -12.95 33.73
C LEU A 363 2.29 -13.98 33.17
N ARG A 364 1.00 -13.61 33.15
CA ARG A 364 -0.09 -14.43 32.61
C ARG A 364 0.04 -14.74 31.13
N LEU A 365 0.63 -13.84 30.36
CA LEU A 365 0.86 -14.02 28.92
C LEU A 365 2.29 -14.52 28.70
N GLN A 366 2.41 -15.78 28.29
CA GLN A 366 3.67 -16.45 27.99
C GLN A 366 3.61 -17.10 26.61
N TYR A 367 4.71 -16.99 25.86
CA TYR A 367 4.82 -17.47 24.48
C TYR A 367 6.13 -18.22 24.31
N SER A 368 6.15 -19.17 23.37
CA SER A 368 7.37 -19.92 23.07
C SER A 368 8.42 -19.03 22.38
N GLN A 369 9.70 -19.43 22.39
CA GLN A 369 10.76 -18.63 21.78
C GLN A 369 10.58 -18.50 20.27
N GLU A 370 10.02 -19.52 19.63
CA GLU A 370 9.68 -19.57 18.21
C GLU A 370 8.54 -18.60 17.87
N ALA A 371 7.64 -18.30 18.81
CA ALA A 371 6.60 -17.29 18.62
C ALA A 371 7.16 -15.86 18.75
N LEU A 372 8.11 -15.65 19.65
CA LEU A 372 8.83 -14.39 19.83
C LEU A 372 9.82 -14.11 18.68
N ALA A 373 10.41 -15.15 18.10
CA ALA A 373 11.24 -15.07 16.88
C ALA A 373 10.51 -15.78 15.73
N ASP A 374 9.43 -15.17 15.19
CA ASP A 374 8.50 -15.86 14.29
C ASP A 374 9.05 -16.25 12.91
N ALA A 375 10.27 -15.82 12.57
CA ALA A 375 11.07 -16.41 11.49
C ALA A 375 11.39 -17.91 11.73
N LEU A 376 11.42 -18.34 12.99
CA LEU A 376 11.65 -19.72 13.43
C LEU A 376 10.33 -20.47 13.74
N TYR A 377 9.18 -19.81 13.63
CA TYR A 377 7.88 -20.41 13.96
C TYR A 377 7.49 -21.47 12.92
N GLN A 378 7.69 -22.74 13.29
CA GLN A 378 7.22 -23.91 12.59
C GLN A 378 6.37 -24.75 13.57
N VAL A 379 5.29 -25.36 13.09
CA VAL A 379 4.37 -26.16 13.91
C VAL A 379 4.26 -27.57 13.34
N ASP A 380 4.27 -28.56 14.23
CA ASP A 380 4.36 -29.99 13.89
C ASP A 380 3.14 -30.53 13.13
N ALA A 381 1.98 -29.89 13.25
CA ALA A 381 0.74 -30.27 12.60
C ALA A 381 0.13 -29.10 11.77
N PRO A 382 -0.37 -29.36 10.55
CA PRO A 382 -1.18 -28.38 9.81
C PRO A 382 -2.44 -28.02 10.59
N SER A 383 -2.78 -26.73 10.62
CA SER A 383 -4.04 -26.23 11.17
C SER A 383 -4.45 -24.97 10.42
N THR A 384 -5.74 -24.64 10.45
CA THR A 384 -6.34 -23.49 9.76
C THR A 384 -5.66 -22.17 10.12
N ILE A 385 -5.33 -21.95 11.41
CA ILE A 385 -4.58 -20.77 11.85
C ILE A 385 -3.14 -20.73 11.30
N ASN A 386 -2.46 -21.87 11.18
CA ASN A 386 -1.08 -21.93 10.67
C ASN A 386 -1.05 -21.66 9.16
N GLU A 387 -2.03 -22.15 8.40
CA GLU A 387 -2.19 -21.83 6.98
C GLU A 387 -2.41 -20.32 6.76
N ILE A 388 -3.25 -19.69 7.58
CA ILE A 388 -3.47 -18.24 7.55
C ILE A 388 -2.18 -17.48 7.90
N ILE A 389 -1.41 -17.94 8.90
CA ILE A 389 -0.12 -17.32 9.26
C ILE A 389 0.88 -17.42 8.09
N ASP A 390 1.03 -18.59 7.46
CA ASP A 390 1.92 -18.79 6.31
C ASP A 390 1.49 -17.93 5.11
N GLU A 391 0.20 -17.81 4.84
CA GLU A 391 -0.33 -16.92 3.81
C GLU A 391 -0.09 -15.43 4.14
N LEU A 392 -0.20 -15.02 5.40
CA LEU A 392 0.10 -13.64 5.82
C LEU A 392 1.59 -13.31 5.73
N LYS A 393 2.47 -14.27 6.06
CA LYS A 393 3.95 -14.15 5.91
C LYS A 393 4.41 -14.00 4.46
N SER A 394 3.54 -14.20 3.48
CA SER A 394 3.89 -14.07 2.06
C SER A 394 4.25 -12.65 1.60
N HIS A 395 4.00 -11.61 2.41
CA HIS A 395 4.13 -10.18 2.03
C HIS A 395 3.34 -9.74 0.76
N ASN A 396 2.58 -10.64 0.14
CA ASN A 396 1.95 -10.49 -1.17
C ASN A 396 0.47 -10.16 -1.01
N TRP A 397 0.03 -9.00 -1.47
CA TRP A 397 -1.36 -8.54 -1.31
C TRP A 397 -2.40 -9.53 -1.83
N TYR A 398 -2.10 -10.26 -2.90
CA TYR A 398 -3.01 -11.25 -3.51
C TYR A 398 -3.18 -12.52 -2.66
N THR A 399 -2.24 -12.80 -1.75
CA THR A 399 -2.29 -13.94 -0.82
C THR A 399 -2.74 -13.48 0.57
N GLN A 400 -2.24 -12.33 1.04
CA GLN A 400 -2.59 -11.74 2.33
C GLN A 400 -4.05 -11.28 2.41
N ASN A 401 -4.61 -10.65 1.38
CA ASN A 401 -5.99 -10.16 1.43
C ASN A 401 -7.02 -11.30 1.57
N PRO A 402 -6.93 -12.42 0.83
CA PRO A 402 -7.75 -13.61 1.08
C PRO A 402 -7.53 -14.22 2.47
N ALA A 403 -6.29 -14.33 2.95
CA ALA A 403 -5.99 -14.88 4.28
C ALA A 403 -6.66 -14.09 5.40
N MET A 404 -6.64 -12.75 5.31
CA MET A 404 -7.35 -11.86 6.24
C MET A 404 -8.87 -12.09 6.28
N LEU A 405 -9.49 -12.56 5.19
CA LEU A 405 -10.92 -12.89 5.17
C LEU A 405 -11.23 -14.23 5.83
N LYS A 406 -10.28 -15.19 5.84
CA LYS A 406 -10.42 -16.47 6.53
C LYS A 406 -10.42 -16.34 8.06
N ILE A 407 -9.79 -15.29 8.61
CA ILE A 407 -9.64 -15.08 10.06
C ILE A 407 -10.99 -15.13 10.83
N SER A 408 -12.11 -14.73 10.20
CA SER A 408 -13.42 -14.81 10.86
C SER A 408 -13.99 -16.22 11.01
N SER A 409 -13.54 -17.22 10.25
CA SER A 409 -14.02 -18.60 10.41
C SER A 409 -13.39 -19.30 11.61
N ILE A 410 -12.11 -19.00 11.88
CA ILE A 410 -11.33 -19.64 12.96
C ILE A 410 -11.58 -19.02 14.35
N ARG A 411 -12.45 -18.02 14.44
CA ARG A 411 -12.66 -17.15 15.62
C ARG A 411 -13.09 -17.91 16.87
N ASP A 412 -13.88 -18.96 16.67
CA ASP A 412 -14.47 -19.79 17.73
C ASP A 412 -13.74 -21.15 17.86
N GLU A 413 -12.59 -21.33 17.19
CA GLU A 413 -11.72 -22.52 17.26
C GLU A 413 -10.65 -22.37 18.37
N GLU A 414 -10.23 -23.48 18.97
CA GLU A 414 -9.20 -23.50 20.02
C GLU A 414 -7.80 -23.75 19.44
N PHE A 415 -6.86 -22.84 19.73
CA PHE A 415 -5.44 -22.96 19.38
C PHE A 415 -4.53 -22.52 20.53
N PRO A 416 -3.25 -22.95 20.54
CA PRO A 416 -2.28 -22.48 21.51
C PRO A 416 -2.16 -20.94 21.54
N PRO A 417 -1.95 -20.31 22.71
CA PRO A 417 -1.69 -18.87 22.85
C PRO A 417 -0.63 -18.32 21.89
N SER A 418 0.46 -19.08 21.67
CA SER A 418 1.51 -18.75 20.70
C SER A 418 0.98 -18.57 19.27
N SER A 419 0.00 -19.37 18.83
CA SER A 419 -0.57 -19.27 17.48
C SER A 419 -1.35 -17.98 17.31
N TRP A 420 -2.18 -17.62 18.29
CA TRP A 420 -2.93 -16.35 18.29
C TRP A 420 -2.02 -15.13 18.38
N PHE A 421 -0.93 -15.22 19.13
CA PHE A 421 0.12 -14.20 19.19
C PHE A 421 0.83 -14.01 17.83
N VAL A 422 1.28 -15.10 17.19
CA VAL A 422 1.93 -15.04 15.88
C VAL A 422 0.95 -14.55 14.79
N LEU A 423 -0.33 -14.93 14.86
CA LEU A 423 -1.37 -14.36 13.99
C LEU A 423 -1.48 -12.84 14.21
N GLY A 424 -1.53 -12.38 15.46
CA GLY A 424 -1.54 -10.95 15.81
C GLY A 424 -0.36 -10.18 15.22
N ARG A 425 0.85 -10.72 15.33
CA ARG A 425 2.06 -10.17 14.68
C ARG A 425 1.87 -10.05 13.17
N ASN A 426 1.41 -11.11 12.52
CA ASN A 426 1.34 -11.19 11.07
C ASN A 426 0.18 -10.36 10.46
N ILE A 427 -0.91 -10.15 11.19
CA ILE A 427 -1.93 -9.12 10.85
C ILE A 427 -1.30 -7.74 10.85
N TYR A 428 -0.54 -7.39 11.90
CA TYR A 428 0.12 -6.08 12.01
C TYR A 428 1.19 -5.89 10.93
N GLN A 429 1.97 -6.95 10.64
CA GLN A 429 2.92 -6.99 9.53
C GLN A 429 2.24 -6.69 8.21
N ALA A 430 1.16 -7.42 7.87
CA ALA A 430 0.43 -7.27 6.63
C ALA A 430 -0.17 -5.86 6.49
N ALA A 431 -0.71 -5.29 7.57
CA ALA A 431 -1.22 -3.91 7.57
C ALA A 431 -0.10 -2.90 7.25
N CYS A 432 1.06 -3.02 7.89
CA CYS A 432 2.22 -2.16 7.59
C CYS A 432 2.82 -2.39 6.19
N GLY A 433 2.57 -3.55 5.58
CA GLY A 433 2.86 -3.82 4.16
C GLY A 433 1.76 -3.31 3.22
N ASN A 434 0.82 -2.51 3.72
CA ASN A 434 -0.36 -1.98 3.02
C ASN A 434 -1.33 -3.04 2.46
N SER A 435 -1.41 -4.26 3.02
CA SER A 435 -2.47 -5.23 2.65
C SER A 435 -3.84 -4.68 3.04
N GLN A 436 -4.70 -4.37 2.06
CA GLN A 436 -5.97 -3.66 2.27
C GLN A 436 -6.84 -4.28 3.37
N LYS A 437 -7.01 -5.60 3.42
CA LYS A 437 -7.84 -6.27 4.43
C LYS A 437 -7.21 -6.26 5.81
N ALA A 438 -5.88 -6.21 5.91
CA ALA A 438 -5.18 -5.96 7.16
C ALA A 438 -5.31 -4.48 7.59
N MET A 439 -5.23 -3.52 6.67
CA MET A 439 -5.50 -2.10 6.95
C MET A 439 -6.94 -1.89 7.45
N GLU A 440 -7.94 -2.49 6.80
CA GLU A 440 -9.35 -2.48 7.20
C GLU A 440 -9.56 -3.11 8.60
N PHE A 441 -8.82 -4.18 8.92
CA PHE A 441 -8.84 -4.80 10.24
C PHE A 441 -8.28 -3.86 11.31
N MET A 442 -7.09 -3.28 11.07
CA MET A 442 -6.42 -2.37 12.01
C MET A 442 -7.19 -1.05 12.21
N GLY A 443 -7.80 -0.49 11.18
CA GLY A 443 -8.65 0.71 11.30
C GLY A 443 -9.85 0.50 12.24
N ASN A 444 -10.38 -0.73 12.27
CA ASN A 444 -11.52 -1.15 13.08
C ASN A 444 -11.13 -2.04 14.28
N LEU A 445 -9.85 -2.00 14.70
CA LEU A 445 -9.25 -3.01 15.58
C LEU A 445 -10.07 -3.37 16.82
N GLU A 446 -10.56 -2.36 17.55
CA GLU A 446 -11.39 -2.55 18.74
C GLU A 446 -12.64 -3.39 18.46
N SER A 447 -13.40 -3.03 17.43
CA SER A 447 -14.59 -3.78 17.02
C SER A 447 -14.21 -5.16 16.54
N ARG A 448 -13.11 -5.32 15.78
CA ARG A 448 -12.67 -6.63 15.27
C ARG A 448 -12.27 -7.57 16.41
N LEU A 449 -11.47 -7.11 17.38
CA LEU A 449 -11.07 -7.91 18.54
C LEU A 449 -12.26 -8.27 19.44
N ALA A 450 -13.25 -7.38 19.59
CA ALA A 450 -14.47 -7.64 20.35
C ALA A 450 -15.38 -8.76 19.80
N HIS A 451 -15.08 -9.31 18.61
CA HIS A 451 -15.76 -10.52 18.12
C HIS A 451 -15.11 -11.81 18.65
N PHE A 452 -13.85 -11.78 19.10
CA PHE A 452 -13.13 -12.94 19.60
C PHE A 452 -13.36 -13.14 21.12
N PRO A 453 -13.11 -14.35 21.65
CA PRO A 453 -12.96 -14.54 23.10
C PRO A 453 -11.92 -13.59 23.70
N GLU A 454 -12.16 -13.12 24.94
CA GLU A 454 -11.33 -12.08 25.59
C GLU A 454 -9.84 -12.44 25.66
N GLU A 455 -9.51 -13.68 26.05
CA GLU A 455 -8.13 -14.15 26.11
C GLU A 455 -7.48 -14.27 24.72
N THR A 456 -8.23 -14.73 23.72
CA THR A 456 -7.78 -14.75 22.31
C THR A 456 -7.45 -13.34 21.82
N ALA A 457 -8.31 -12.37 22.12
CA ALA A 457 -8.08 -10.96 21.78
C ALA A 457 -6.83 -10.38 22.47
N LYS A 458 -6.57 -10.74 23.74
CA LYS A 458 -5.34 -10.38 24.46
C LYS A 458 -4.10 -10.95 23.79
N HIS A 459 -4.11 -12.23 23.39
CA HIS A 459 -2.97 -12.84 22.68
C HIS A 459 -2.71 -12.16 21.32
N MET A 460 -3.75 -11.90 20.53
CA MET A 460 -3.62 -11.20 19.25
C MET A 460 -3.08 -9.77 19.44
N LEU A 461 -3.59 -9.01 20.43
CA LEU A 461 -3.12 -7.65 20.71
C LEU A 461 -1.67 -7.62 21.22
N ALA A 462 -1.29 -8.58 22.08
CA ALA A 462 0.09 -8.75 22.50
C ALA A 462 1.03 -9.01 21.31
N GLY A 463 0.60 -9.81 20.34
CA GLY A 463 1.32 -10.04 19.09
C GLY A 463 1.49 -8.77 18.25
N MET A 464 0.41 -8.01 18.07
CA MET A 464 0.46 -6.73 17.33
C MET A 464 1.42 -5.74 17.98
N LEU A 465 1.41 -5.60 19.30
CA LEU A 465 2.35 -4.74 20.04
C LEU A 465 3.78 -5.25 19.91
N PHE A 466 4.00 -6.57 20.00
CA PHE A 466 5.33 -7.12 19.86
C PHE A 466 5.93 -6.82 18.47
N GLU A 467 5.14 -6.92 17.40
CA GLU A 467 5.58 -6.60 16.03
C GLU A 467 5.94 -5.11 15.83
N ILE A 468 5.36 -4.18 16.61
CA ILE A 468 5.76 -2.75 16.60
C ILE A 468 7.23 -2.59 17.00
N TYR A 469 7.65 -3.28 18.06
CA TYR A 469 8.93 -3.05 18.73
C TYR A 469 10.02 -4.06 18.36
N PHE A 470 9.65 -5.29 18.01
CA PHE A 470 10.57 -6.39 17.76
C PHE A 470 10.42 -6.92 16.34
N ASP A 471 11.52 -7.40 15.76
CA ASP A 471 11.59 -7.99 14.42
C ASP A 471 11.25 -9.49 14.41
N ALA A 472 11.34 -10.12 13.23
CA ALA A 472 11.06 -11.54 13.04
C ALA A 472 12.06 -12.48 13.76
N HIS A 473 13.17 -11.95 14.27
CA HIS A 473 14.16 -12.65 15.10
C HIS A 473 13.97 -12.36 16.60
N GLY A 474 12.95 -11.60 16.98
CA GLY A 474 12.69 -11.20 18.36
C GLY A 474 13.63 -10.11 18.87
N GLN A 475 14.36 -9.41 17.99
CA GLN A 475 15.30 -8.35 18.35
C GLN A 475 14.61 -6.98 18.31
N PHE A 476 14.93 -6.10 19.26
CA PHE A 476 14.38 -4.75 19.30
C PHE A 476 14.85 -3.94 18.08
N ARG A 477 13.90 -3.36 17.35
CA ARG A 477 14.17 -2.72 16.04
C ARG A 477 15.04 -1.47 16.17
N GLU A 478 15.76 -1.14 15.10
CA GLU A 478 16.41 0.16 14.95
C GLU A 478 15.38 1.27 14.68
N THR A 479 14.48 1.03 13.72
CA THR A 479 13.30 1.87 13.46
C THR A 479 12.03 1.10 13.83
N LEU A 480 11.22 1.69 14.71
CA LEU A 480 9.98 1.08 15.21
C LEU A 480 8.90 1.06 14.12
N LYS A 481 8.11 0.00 14.08
CA LYS A 481 7.14 -0.26 13.01
C LYS A 481 5.82 0.45 13.30
N PHE A 482 5.86 1.78 13.35
CA PHE A 482 4.82 2.58 14.01
C PHE A 482 3.55 2.86 13.18
N GLY A 483 3.51 2.51 11.89
CA GLY A 483 2.47 2.94 10.95
C GLY A 483 1.01 2.63 11.33
N TYR A 484 0.76 1.57 12.13
CA TYR A 484 -0.58 1.22 12.65
C TYR A 484 -0.67 1.23 14.18
N ALA A 485 0.32 1.83 14.87
CA ALA A 485 0.46 1.74 16.32
C ALA A 485 -0.61 2.51 17.11
N GLU A 486 -1.25 3.52 16.51
CA GLU A 486 -2.31 4.34 17.12
C GLU A 486 -3.38 3.50 17.85
N LYS A 487 -3.90 2.47 17.17
CA LYS A 487 -5.04 1.67 17.63
C LYS A 487 -4.64 0.64 18.70
N PRO A 488 -3.59 -0.18 18.53
CA PRO A 488 -3.06 -1.03 19.60
C PRO A 488 -2.69 -0.24 20.85
N LEU A 489 -1.97 0.88 20.70
CA LEU A 489 -1.55 1.70 21.85
C LEU A 489 -2.73 2.39 22.54
N SER A 490 -3.76 2.81 21.78
CA SER A 490 -5.00 3.33 22.37
C SER A 490 -5.75 2.25 23.15
N LEU A 491 -5.81 1.01 22.66
CA LEU A 491 -6.52 -0.08 23.35
C LEU A 491 -5.88 -0.42 24.69
N VAL A 492 -4.55 -0.52 24.76
CA VAL A 492 -3.86 -0.87 26.01
C VAL A 492 -3.86 0.23 27.09
N THR A 493 -4.47 1.39 26.82
CA THR A 493 -4.81 2.35 27.90
C THR A 493 -6.00 1.89 28.75
N LYS A 494 -6.78 0.91 28.27
CA LYS A 494 -7.93 0.34 28.99
C LYS A 494 -7.48 -0.73 29.99
N GLN A 495 -8.12 -0.73 31.16
CA GLN A 495 -7.80 -1.65 32.25
C GLN A 495 -7.94 -3.14 31.88
N GLU A 496 -8.84 -3.48 30.96
CA GLU A 496 -9.06 -4.86 30.45
C GLU A 496 -7.82 -5.47 29.76
N TYR A 497 -6.88 -4.65 29.30
CA TYR A 497 -5.63 -5.08 28.65
C TYR A 497 -4.39 -4.92 29.54
N SER A 498 -4.54 -4.76 30.87
CA SER A 498 -3.42 -4.62 31.80
C SER A 498 -2.40 -5.77 31.71
N ASP A 499 -2.87 -7.02 31.54
CA ASP A 499 -2.01 -8.19 31.37
C ASP A 499 -1.15 -8.10 30.08
N VAL A 500 -1.68 -7.47 29.02
CA VAL A 500 -0.96 -7.19 27.78
C VAL A 500 0.11 -6.10 27.97
N VAL A 501 -0.20 -5.07 28.76
CA VAL A 501 0.76 -4.01 29.13
C VAL A 501 1.93 -4.59 29.93
N VAL A 502 1.65 -5.40 30.97
CA VAL A 502 2.67 -6.04 31.79
C VAL A 502 3.58 -6.93 30.93
N PHE A 503 2.99 -7.73 30.02
CA PHE A 503 3.77 -8.52 29.07
C PHE A 503 4.71 -7.67 28.21
N ILE A 504 4.19 -6.67 27.48
CA ILE A 504 5.04 -5.93 26.53
C ILE A 504 6.10 -5.08 27.26
N LEU A 505 5.78 -4.47 28.41
CA LEU A 505 6.74 -3.72 29.20
C LEU A 505 7.88 -4.62 29.74
N SER A 506 7.60 -5.87 30.12
CA SER A 506 8.64 -6.84 30.50
C SER A 506 9.65 -7.15 29.37
N LYS A 507 9.27 -6.92 28.10
CA LYS A 507 10.16 -7.06 26.94
C LYS A 507 10.88 -5.76 26.61
N LEU A 508 10.25 -4.62 26.88
CA LEU A 508 10.79 -3.28 26.60
C LEU A 508 11.71 -2.74 27.69
N GLU A 509 11.75 -3.32 28.89
CA GLU A 509 12.61 -2.91 30.01
C GLU A 509 14.08 -2.61 29.60
N PRO A 510 14.78 -3.47 28.80
CA PRO A 510 16.16 -3.20 28.40
C PRO A 510 16.33 -2.04 27.41
N HIS A 511 15.21 -1.48 26.91
CA HIS A 511 15.17 -0.55 25.78
C HIS A 511 14.43 0.76 26.09
N VAL A 512 13.92 0.96 27.31
CA VAL A 512 13.15 2.15 27.73
C VAL A 512 13.85 3.47 27.38
N GLY A 513 15.18 3.55 27.48
CA GLY A 513 15.94 4.75 27.12
C GLY A 513 15.81 5.19 25.67
N ARG A 514 15.43 4.29 24.75
CA ARG A 514 15.22 4.55 23.31
C ARG A 514 13.75 4.85 22.97
N LEU A 515 12.87 4.96 23.96
CA LEU A 515 11.42 5.15 23.78
C LEU A 515 10.99 6.49 24.36
N LYS A 516 10.21 7.28 23.60
CA LYS A 516 9.61 8.54 24.10
C LYS A 516 8.17 8.37 24.60
N PHE A 517 7.58 7.20 24.36
CA PHE A 517 6.25 6.80 24.78
C PHE A 517 6.22 5.29 25.09
N LEU A 518 5.54 4.88 26.17
CA LEU A 518 5.44 3.48 26.58
C LEU A 518 4.00 2.92 26.40
N PRO A 519 3.82 1.63 26.03
CA PRO A 519 2.51 0.99 26.04
C PRO A 519 1.79 1.13 27.38
N GLY A 520 0.53 1.55 27.36
CA GLY A 520 -0.28 1.83 28.56
C GLY A 520 -0.09 3.24 29.15
N GLU A 521 0.85 4.04 28.65
CA GLU A 521 0.98 5.45 29.03
C GLU A 521 -0.25 6.27 28.56
N THR A 522 -0.75 7.16 29.43
CA THR A 522 -1.90 8.04 29.14
C THR A 522 -1.53 9.53 29.14
N ALA A 523 -0.30 9.87 29.54
CA ALA A 523 0.20 11.23 29.54
C ALA A 523 0.27 11.79 28.11
N ARG A 524 -0.08 13.08 27.97
CA ARG A 524 0.14 13.84 26.74
C ARG A 524 1.59 14.33 26.69
N LYS A 525 2.11 14.49 25.47
CA LYS A 525 3.38 15.15 25.18
C LYS A 525 3.07 16.46 24.46
N HIS A 526 3.68 17.55 24.90
CA HIS A 526 3.40 18.89 24.41
C HIS A 526 4.35 19.25 23.26
N VAL A 527 3.79 19.53 22.08
CA VAL A 527 4.50 20.02 20.91
C VAL A 527 4.22 21.50 20.75
N VAL A 528 5.25 22.34 20.83
CA VAL A 528 5.12 23.80 20.61
C VAL A 528 5.78 24.17 19.29
N ILE A 529 5.01 24.76 18.38
CA ILE A 529 5.48 25.23 17.07
C ILE A 529 5.53 26.76 17.10
N ILE A 530 6.73 27.33 16.91
CA ILE A 530 6.93 28.78 16.83
C ILE A 530 7.14 29.17 15.38
N SER A 531 6.42 30.18 14.89
CA SER A 531 6.52 30.66 13.51
C SER A 531 6.34 32.18 13.40
N THR A 532 6.79 32.75 12.28
CA THR A 532 6.66 34.19 12.00
C THR A 532 5.99 34.38 10.64
N PRO A 533 4.91 35.17 10.53
CA PRO A 533 4.29 35.47 9.23
C PRO A 533 5.28 36.11 8.26
N VAL A 534 5.26 35.69 6.99
CA VAL A 534 6.12 36.26 5.95
C VAL A 534 5.36 37.37 5.23
N GLU A 535 5.79 38.63 5.41
CA GLU A 535 5.23 39.77 4.67
C GLU A 535 5.60 39.67 3.18
N ARG A 536 4.60 39.82 2.29
CA ARG A 536 4.77 39.85 0.83
C ARG A 536 4.07 41.07 0.22
N ALA A 537 4.45 41.41 -1.01
CA ALA A 537 3.95 42.60 -1.70
C ALA A 537 2.46 42.51 -2.04
N GLU A 538 1.75 43.64 -1.97
CA GLU A 538 0.33 43.73 -2.32
C GLU A 538 0.09 43.40 -3.80
N GLY A 539 -0.79 42.42 -4.08
CA GLY A 539 -1.28 42.12 -5.44
C GLY A 539 -1.11 40.68 -5.92
N GLU A 540 -0.47 39.80 -5.15
CA GLU A 540 -0.41 38.36 -5.43
C GLU A 540 -1.56 37.61 -4.71
N ASP A 541 -2.52 37.06 -5.45
CA ASP A 541 -3.54 36.12 -4.94
C ASP A 541 -2.90 34.75 -4.65
N VAL A 542 -2.08 34.68 -3.59
CA VAL A 542 -1.29 33.49 -3.22
C VAL A 542 -1.45 33.18 -1.73
N GLU A 543 -1.44 31.88 -1.41
CA GLU A 543 -1.69 31.35 -0.06
C GLU A 543 -0.85 31.99 1.04
N GLU A 544 -1.45 32.08 2.22
CA GLU A 544 -0.85 32.62 3.43
C GLU A 544 0.27 31.70 3.99
N ILE A 545 1.52 32.21 4.08
CA ILE A 545 2.73 31.46 4.48
C ILE A 545 3.31 32.04 5.79
N SER A 546 3.98 31.20 6.59
CA SER A 546 4.80 31.62 7.74
C SER A 546 6.13 30.87 7.74
N GLU A 547 7.18 31.49 8.25
CA GLU A 547 8.49 30.85 8.45
C GLU A 547 8.49 30.06 9.77
N LEU A 548 9.02 28.85 9.76
CA LEU A 548 9.10 27.96 10.92
C LEU A 548 10.36 28.28 11.74
N ASN A 549 10.19 28.81 12.95
CA ASN A 549 11.29 29.26 13.79
C ASN A 549 11.72 28.26 14.87
N SER A 550 10.85 27.37 15.35
CA SER A 550 11.20 26.29 16.30
C SER A 550 10.10 25.23 16.37
N VAL A 551 10.45 23.99 16.71
CA VAL A 551 9.49 22.93 17.06
C VAL A 551 10.03 22.20 18.28
N THR A 552 9.39 22.36 19.45
CA THR A 552 9.83 21.65 20.67
C THR A 552 8.86 20.54 21.06
N LEU A 553 9.37 19.44 21.64
CA LEU A 553 8.62 18.38 22.31
C LEU A 553 8.99 18.36 23.79
N ASP A 554 8.01 18.58 24.68
CA ASP A 554 8.20 18.70 26.13
C ASP A 554 9.35 19.66 26.52
N GLY A 555 9.56 20.70 25.71
CA GLY A 555 10.62 21.71 25.87
C GLY A 555 11.97 21.37 25.23
N ILE A 556 12.12 20.21 24.59
CA ILE A 556 13.32 19.81 23.83
C ILE A 556 13.13 20.22 22.36
N GLU A 557 14.05 21.02 21.81
CA GLU A 557 14.04 21.43 20.39
C GLU A 557 14.21 20.23 19.44
N LEU A 558 13.50 20.25 18.31
CA LEU A 558 13.50 19.21 17.27
C LEU A 558 14.06 19.74 15.92
N MET A 559 14.46 21.01 15.86
CA MET A 559 15.09 21.63 14.70
C MET A 559 16.60 21.88 14.92
N GLU A 560 17.43 21.44 13.97
CA GLU A 560 18.88 21.62 13.99
C GLU A 560 19.35 22.63 12.94
N ASP A 561 20.50 23.26 13.17
CA ASP A 561 21.12 24.15 12.19
C ASP A 561 21.95 23.35 11.17
N ILE A 562 21.85 23.71 9.89
CA ILE A 562 22.60 23.09 8.79
C ILE A 562 23.49 24.13 8.09
N PRO A 563 24.66 23.72 7.53
CA PRO A 563 25.51 24.64 6.79
C PRO A 563 24.79 25.23 5.58
N GLU A 564 24.91 26.55 5.37
CA GLU A 564 24.31 27.23 4.22
C GLU A 564 24.78 26.62 2.89
N PRO A 565 23.87 26.31 1.94
CA PRO A 565 24.25 25.86 0.60
C PRO A 565 25.05 26.94 -0.14
N GLN A 566 26.30 26.64 -0.51
CA GLN A 566 27.09 27.54 -1.35
C GLN A 566 26.67 27.43 -2.82
N GLY A 567 25.65 28.21 -3.23
CA GLY A 567 25.25 28.30 -4.63
C GLY A 567 24.07 29.23 -4.88
N ASP A 568 24.23 30.14 -5.84
CA ASP A 568 23.21 31.08 -6.29
C ASP A 568 22.75 30.69 -7.71
N GLY A 569 21.57 30.07 -7.82
CA GLY A 569 21.06 29.53 -9.08
C GLY A 569 19.67 28.89 -8.96
N LEU A 570 19.13 28.37 -10.06
CA LEU A 570 17.78 27.74 -10.10
C LEU A 570 17.59 26.62 -9.05
N TRP A 571 18.67 25.95 -8.66
CA TRP A 571 18.69 24.95 -7.59
C TRP A 571 18.36 25.51 -6.20
N THR A 572 18.71 26.76 -5.89
CA THR A 572 18.40 27.40 -4.60
C THR A 572 16.88 27.60 -4.47
N HIS A 573 16.18 27.94 -5.55
CA HIS A 573 14.71 28.06 -5.56
C HIS A 573 13.98 26.72 -5.31
N LEU A 574 14.51 25.60 -5.78
CA LEU A 574 13.94 24.26 -5.53
C LEU A 574 14.25 23.74 -4.12
N LEU A 575 15.34 24.20 -3.50
CA LEU A 575 15.65 23.92 -2.09
C LEU A 575 14.80 24.78 -1.11
N HIS A 576 14.28 25.92 -1.57
CA HIS A 576 13.44 26.84 -0.78
C HIS A 576 11.96 26.44 -0.65
N THR A 577 11.57 25.21 -1.04
CA THR A 577 10.21 24.67 -0.84
C THR A 577 10.15 23.46 0.08
N ARG A 578 10.95 23.46 1.16
CA ARG A 578 10.63 22.65 2.35
C ARG A 578 9.52 23.32 3.16
N THR A 579 8.30 23.31 2.63
CA THR A 579 7.10 23.76 3.36
C THR A 579 6.41 22.58 4.02
N PHE A 580 6.15 22.65 5.32
CA PHE A 580 5.30 21.71 6.04
C PHE A 580 3.96 22.34 6.41
N TYR A 581 2.99 21.49 6.74
CA TYR A 581 1.80 21.87 7.49
C TYR A 581 1.95 21.36 8.93
N ILE A 582 1.15 21.90 9.86
CA ILE A 582 1.13 21.45 11.27
C ILE A 582 0.92 19.93 11.36
N ASN A 583 0.03 19.37 10.53
CA ASN A 583 -0.22 17.94 10.47
C ASN A 583 1.01 17.13 10.03
N ARG A 584 1.84 17.66 9.11
CA ARG A 584 3.06 16.96 8.68
C ARG A 584 4.15 16.98 9.76
N ILE A 585 4.23 18.06 10.54
CA ILE A 585 5.08 18.13 11.74
C ILE A 585 4.64 17.07 12.76
N ARG A 586 3.32 17.00 13.04
CA ARG A 586 2.73 15.98 13.94
C ARG A 586 3.02 14.55 13.48
N GLU A 587 2.88 14.28 12.18
CA GLU A 587 3.15 12.99 11.57
C GLU A 587 4.59 12.56 11.77
N ARG A 588 5.55 13.43 11.42
CA ARG A 588 6.97 13.12 11.58
C ARG A 588 7.35 12.89 13.04
N ILE A 589 6.87 13.72 13.98
CA ILE A 589 7.09 13.48 15.43
C ILE A 589 6.52 12.11 15.83
N SER A 590 5.31 11.78 15.36
CA SER A 590 4.64 10.53 15.72
C SER A 590 5.37 9.29 15.18
N GLU A 591 5.72 9.30 13.89
CA GLU A 591 6.37 8.18 13.20
C GLU A 591 7.83 8.01 13.62
N GLU A 592 8.57 9.10 13.79
CA GLU A 592 10.00 9.07 14.04
C GLU A 592 10.36 8.86 15.51
N LEU A 593 9.54 9.36 16.46
CA LEU A 593 9.73 9.16 17.91
C LEU A 593 8.83 8.07 18.50
N ALA A 594 8.00 7.42 17.69
CA ALA A 594 7.03 6.39 18.08
C ALA A 594 6.07 6.85 19.20
N ILE A 595 5.54 8.07 19.05
CA ILE A 595 4.55 8.67 19.96
C ILE A 595 3.19 8.68 19.24
N PRO A 596 2.10 8.13 19.81
CA PRO A 596 0.81 8.18 19.14
C PRO A 596 0.35 9.61 18.85
N LYS A 597 -0.22 9.85 17.66
CA LYS A 597 -0.81 11.14 17.28
C LYS A 597 -1.84 11.59 18.32
N TRP A 598 -2.60 10.67 18.92
CA TRP A 598 -3.53 10.98 20.00
C TRP A 598 -2.85 11.43 21.31
N ALA A 599 -1.59 11.08 21.55
CA ALA A 599 -0.81 11.50 22.72
C ALA A 599 -0.10 12.86 22.50
N LEU A 600 0.04 13.32 21.26
CA LEU A 600 0.61 14.63 20.92
C LEU A 600 -0.45 15.75 21.04
N GLU A 601 -0.18 16.72 21.91
CA GLU A 601 -0.94 17.98 22.03
C GLU A 601 -0.13 19.11 21.39
N ILE A 602 -0.72 19.87 20.46
CA ILE A 602 0.00 20.89 19.67
C ILE A 602 -0.45 22.29 20.05
N GLU A 603 0.51 23.13 20.41
CA GLU A 603 0.37 24.57 20.58
C GLU A 603 1.10 25.31 19.45
N THR A 604 0.56 26.45 18.99
CA THR A 604 1.21 27.32 18.01
C THR A 604 1.36 28.75 18.52
N ALA A 605 2.55 29.32 18.32
CA ALA A 605 2.90 30.68 18.72
C ALA A 605 3.47 31.46 17.53
N PRO A 606 2.75 32.45 16.97
CA PRO A 606 1.37 32.82 17.28
C PRO A 606 0.37 31.74 16.85
N PRO A 607 -0.90 31.79 17.32
CA PRO A 607 -1.95 30.89 16.85
C PRO A 607 -2.16 30.99 15.33
N ILE A 608 -2.02 29.87 14.63
CA ILE A 608 -2.18 29.78 13.16
C ILE A 608 -3.15 28.66 12.78
N ALA A 609 -3.76 28.78 11.61
CA ALA A 609 -4.65 27.77 11.04
C ALA A 609 -3.87 26.51 10.59
N SER A 610 -4.51 25.35 10.60
CA SER A 610 -3.88 24.04 10.32
C SER A 610 -3.37 23.86 8.88
N ASP A 611 -3.93 24.64 7.96
CA ASP A 611 -3.61 24.75 6.53
C ASP A 611 -2.56 25.83 6.23
N ARG A 612 -2.08 26.58 7.24
CA ARG A 612 -0.94 27.50 7.09
C ARG A 612 0.29 26.73 6.61
N LYS A 613 0.89 27.16 5.50
CA LYS A 613 2.19 26.66 5.02
C LYS A 613 3.32 27.20 5.90
N LEU A 614 4.13 26.31 6.45
CA LEU A 614 5.28 26.57 7.30
C LEU A 614 6.59 26.32 6.55
N LEU A 615 7.26 27.39 6.10
CA LEU A 615 8.53 27.33 5.40
C LEU A 615 9.68 27.06 6.37
N ILE A 616 10.47 26.01 6.16
CA ILE A 616 11.72 25.80 6.91
C ILE A 616 12.81 26.76 6.38
N PRO A 617 13.50 27.52 7.25
CA PRO A 617 14.67 28.32 6.85
C PRO A 617 15.76 27.47 6.18
N GLY A 618 16.40 28.01 5.14
CA GLY A 618 17.42 27.28 4.36
C GLY A 618 18.67 26.86 5.14
N ASN A 619 18.88 27.43 6.34
CA ASN A 619 19.95 27.10 7.29
C ASN A 619 19.49 26.21 8.45
N ARG A 620 18.25 25.67 8.44
CA ARG A 620 17.77 24.72 9.45
C ARG A 620 17.16 23.46 8.81
N THR A 621 17.17 22.38 9.58
CA THR A 621 16.43 21.16 9.28
C THR A 621 15.50 20.81 10.44
N PHE A 622 14.44 20.08 10.15
CA PHE A 622 13.58 19.48 11.16
C PHE A 622 13.88 17.99 11.20
N ASP A 623 14.46 17.50 12.28
CA ASP A 623 14.83 16.10 12.48
C ASP A 623 14.45 15.68 13.91
N PRO A 624 13.24 15.13 14.12
CA PRO A 624 12.83 14.60 15.40
C PRO A 624 13.78 13.54 15.98
N LYS A 625 14.48 12.73 15.16
CA LYS A 625 15.24 11.58 15.68
C LYS A 625 16.49 11.95 16.46
N HIS A 626 17.01 13.17 16.33
CA HIS A 626 18.24 13.58 17.00
C HIS A 626 18.13 13.55 18.55
N ILE A 627 16.91 13.47 19.11
CA ILE A 627 16.68 13.38 20.56
C ILE A 627 16.59 11.95 21.11
N ILE A 628 16.72 10.90 20.28
CA ILE A 628 16.56 9.48 20.67
C ILE A 628 17.83 8.93 21.35
#